data_AF-A0A915Q2I8-F1
#
_entry.id   AF-A0A915Q2I8-F1
#
_cell.length_a   1.000
_cell.length_b   1.000
_cell.length_c   1.000
_cell.angle_alpha   90.00
_cell.angle_beta   90.00
_cell.angle_gamma   90.00
#
_symmetry.space_group_name_H-M   'P 1'
#
loop_
_entity.id
_entity.type
_entity.pdbx_description
1 polymer ?
#
loop_
_entity_poly.entity_id
_entity_poly.type
_entity_poly.pdbx_seq_one_letter_code
_entity_poly.pdbx_strand_id
1 'polypeptide(L)'
;MVVVTVQSQLKNSNVENFRDFIKLCPSVKQLISAIPNTLPLLDILVTKSLKLQKSNDDKLTLHYDELFNYLLWWVAYNEQKNIFLRDETSKVEINEKKQSENDDLFMGWEKSVRSILTAIQADNPSILDEARSVQLCFTDSLEALGCHGLINCSGGLVGLLDAVCFEMANHQKKLKEIAEKLRNMRNDKHQFRIPSSESHHRHVNSHLSQIYHRISMNKQIRDLLIKSLTNVNLNNLLRIVHRRLICDQTLIELYKLLANSAPTDYMIAEADPIVATVIVTFNTAYHKLLSLIDDEFNSNRNSSNSMADQKKHMDGLD
;
A
#
# COMPACT_ATOMS: atom_id res chain seq x y z
N MET A 1 18.92 22.70 24.33
CA MET A 1 19.29 24.05 24.82
C MET A 1 18.34 25.13 24.29
N VAL A 2 18.08 25.19 22.97
CA VAL A 2 17.17 26.19 22.35
C VAL A 2 15.74 26.20 22.92
N VAL A 3 15.13 25.04 23.17
CA VAL A 3 13.74 24.96 23.68
C VAL A 3 13.59 25.52 25.09
N VAL A 4 14.56 25.27 25.98
CA VAL A 4 14.57 25.81 27.35
C VAL A 4 14.79 27.32 27.33
N THR A 5 15.67 27.81 26.44
CA THR A 5 15.92 29.24 26.27
C THR A 5 14.69 29.95 25.68
N VAL A 6 14.01 29.36 24.70
CA VAL A 6 12.79 29.93 24.10
C VAL A 6 11.61 29.87 25.08
N GLN A 7 11.40 28.78 25.81
CA GLN A 7 10.38 28.68 26.86
C GLN A 7 10.64 29.65 28.02
N SER A 8 11.89 29.83 28.42
CA SER A 8 12.27 30.78 29.48
C SER A 8 12.18 32.24 29.01
N GLN A 9 12.50 32.53 27.74
CA GLN A 9 12.29 33.86 27.16
C GLN A 9 10.82 34.18 26.96
N LEU A 10 10.00 33.19 26.58
CA LEU A 10 8.54 33.29 26.49
C LEU A 10 7.85 33.54 27.83
N LYS A 11 8.30 32.86 28.89
CA LYS A 11 7.79 33.10 30.26
C LYS A 11 8.11 34.50 30.78
N ASN A 12 9.17 35.12 30.27
CA ASN A 12 9.65 36.43 30.72
C ASN A 12 9.31 37.58 29.76
N SER A 13 8.73 37.29 28.60
CA SER A 13 8.39 38.29 27.58
C SER A 13 6.91 38.68 27.68
N ASN A 14 6.63 39.98 27.88
CA ASN A 14 5.29 40.57 27.72
C ASN A 14 4.88 40.60 26.24
N VAL A 15 4.68 39.42 25.64
CA VAL A 15 4.25 39.34 24.24
C VAL A 15 2.73 39.44 24.19
N GLU A 16 2.23 40.67 24.13
CA GLU A 16 0.81 40.97 24.01
C GLU A 16 0.23 40.56 22.65
N ASN A 17 1.07 40.43 21.60
CA ASN A 17 0.65 40.10 20.23
C ASN A 17 1.39 38.90 19.63
N PHE A 18 0.63 37.94 19.09
CA PHE A 18 1.16 36.74 18.40
C PHE A 18 2.07 37.07 17.20
N ARG A 19 1.91 38.23 16.58
CA ARG A 19 2.76 38.68 15.47
C ARG A 19 4.20 38.98 15.92
N ASP A 20 4.36 39.52 17.12
CA ASP A 20 5.69 39.78 17.69
C ASP A 20 6.31 38.49 18.25
N PHE A 21 5.47 37.55 18.67
CA PHE A 21 5.90 36.18 19.00
C PHE A 21 6.55 35.46 17.80
N ILE A 22 5.92 35.51 16.62
CA ILE A 22 6.44 34.86 15.41
C ILE A 22 7.84 35.41 15.05
N LYS A 23 8.05 36.72 15.18
CA LYS A 23 9.35 37.36 14.85
C LYS A 23 10.51 36.86 15.72
N LEU A 24 10.21 36.36 16.92
CA LEU A 24 11.19 35.84 17.87
C LEU A 24 11.44 34.33 17.70
N CYS A 25 10.62 33.65 16.90
CA CYS A 25 10.76 32.22 16.66
C CYS A 25 11.74 31.92 15.51
N PRO A 26 12.49 30.80 15.59
CA PRO A 26 13.18 30.23 14.44
C PRO A 26 12.21 29.99 13.27
N SER A 27 12.75 29.84 12.05
CA SER A 27 11.90 29.58 10.88
C SER A 27 11.10 28.28 11.04
N VAL A 28 9.90 28.21 10.46
CA VAL A 28 9.03 27.01 10.55
C VAL A 28 9.78 25.75 10.12
N LYS A 29 10.61 25.83 9.08
CA LYS A 29 11.46 24.72 8.63
C LYS A 29 12.47 24.25 9.68
N GLN A 30 13.15 25.18 10.37
CA GLN A 30 14.06 24.84 11.45
C GLN A 30 13.32 24.18 12.61
N LEU A 31 12.10 24.66 12.92
CA LEU A 31 11.26 24.04 13.93
C LEU A 31 10.84 22.62 13.52
N ILE A 32 10.45 22.40 12.27
CA ILE A 32 10.10 21.07 11.75
C ILE A 32 11.30 20.11 11.84
N SER A 33 12.49 20.54 11.43
CA SER A 33 13.70 19.70 11.51
C SER A 33 14.10 19.30 12.94
N ALA A 34 13.63 20.03 13.95
CA ALA A 34 13.96 19.80 15.35
C ALA A 34 12.88 19.00 16.13
N ILE A 35 11.90 18.40 15.43
CA ILE A 35 10.96 17.44 16.00
C ILE A 35 11.75 16.27 16.65
N PRO A 36 11.38 15.81 17.87
CA PRO A 36 10.14 16.13 18.60
C PRO A 36 10.22 17.33 19.55
N ASN A 37 11.39 17.91 19.77
CA ASN A 37 11.60 18.90 20.84
C ASN A 37 10.80 20.20 20.64
N THR A 38 10.47 20.51 19.39
CA THR A 38 9.71 21.71 18.97
C THR A 38 8.22 21.46 18.80
N LEU A 39 7.74 20.23 19.00
CA LEU A 39 6.36 19.83 18.73
C LEU A 39 5.31 20.69 19.47
N PRO A 40 5.46 21.02 20.77
CA PRO A 40 4.49 21.89 21.46
C PRO A 40 4.49 23.32 20.91
N LEU A 41 5.65 23.80 20.43
CA LEU A 41 5.77 25.12 19.82
C LEU A 41 5.12 25.16 18.43
N LEU A 42 5.32 24.11 17.63
CA LEU A 42 4.67 23.92 16.33
C LEU A 42 3.15 23.86 16.47
N ASP A 43 2.64 23.14 17.46
CA ASP A 43 1.20 23.08 17.78
C ASP A 43 0.61 24.47 18.07
N ILE A 44 1.25 25.25 18.95
CA ILE A 44 0.83 26.63 19.25
C ILE A 44 0.86 27.51 18.00
N LEU A 45 1.92 27.40 17.19
CA LEU A 45 2.07 28.19 15.96
C LEU A 45 0.95 27.88 14.97
N VAL A 46 0.75 26.60 14.65
CA VAL A 46 -0.24 26.10 13.69
C VAL A 46 -1.67 26.45 14.12
N THR A 47 -2.03 26.22 15.39
CA THR A 47 -3.38 26.51 15.88
C THR A 47 -3.68 28.00 15.95
N LYS A 48 -2.73 28.84 16.38
CA LYS A 48 -2.92 30.29 16.40
C LYS A 48 -2.92 30.90 15.00
N SER A 49 -2.08 30.42 14.08
CA SER A 49 -2.12 30.87 12.69
C SER A 49 -3.45 30.55 12.02
N LEU A 50 -4.02 29.37 12.26
CA LEU A 50 -5.33 28.99 11.72
C LEU A 50 -6.46 29.92 12.23
N LYS A 51 -6.40 30.31 13.51
CA LYS A 51 -7.38 31.25 14.10
C LYS A 51 -7.24 32.65 13.50
N LEU A 52 -6.02 33.10 13.20
CA LEU A 52 -5.75 34.44 12.69
C LEU A 52 -5.98 34.57 11.18
N GLN A 53 -5.79 33.51 10.40
CA GLN A 53 -6.12 33.49 8.97
C GLN A 53 -7.61 33.77 8.70
N LYS A 54 -8.49 33.51 9.67
CA LYS A 54 -9.90 33.90 9.60
C LYS A 54 -10.14 35.41 9.74
N SER A 55 -9.10 36.21 10.00
CA SER A 55 -9.23 37.61 10.43
C SER A 55 -8.36 38.64 9.70
N ASN A 56 -7.34 38.29 8.90
CA ASN A 56 -6.61 39.20 7.97
C ASN A 56 -5.47 38.50 7.16
N ASP A 57 -4.96 39.22 6.16
CA ASP A 57 -4.24 38.78 4.93
C ASP A 57 -2.76 38.31 5.04
N ASP A 58 -2.13 38.31 6.23
CA ASP A 58 -0.73 37.88 6.39
C ASP A 58 -0.65 36.38 6.70
N LYS A 59 -0.64 35.55 5.64
CA LYS A 59 -0.58 34.07 5.77
C LYS A 59 0.85 33.62 6.11
N LEU A 60 1.06 33.16 7.35
CA LEU A 60 2.28 32.41 7.72
C LEU A 60 2.34 31.13 6.87
N THR A 61 3.45 30.90 6.18
CA THR A 61 3.67 29.66 5.41
C THR A 61 4.02 28.52 6.36
N LEU A 62 3.07 27.61 6.60
CA LEU A 62 3.18 26.56 7.62
C LEU A 62 3.84 25.26 7.12
N HIS A 63 4.10 25.16 5.81
CA HIS A 63 4.80 24.02 5.19
C HIS A 63 4.22 22.65 5.61
N TYR A 64 2.90 22.49 5.53
CA TYR A 64 2.21 21.30 6.05
C TYR A 64 2.69 19.97 5.44
N ASP A 65 3.08 19.94 4.16
CA ASP A 65 3.63 18.73 3.53
C ASP A 65 4.93 18.30 4.22
N GLU A 66 5.83 19.26 4.45
CA GLU A 66 7.10 19.04 5.13
C GLU A 66 6.87 18.63 6.59
N LEU A 67 5.96 19.32 7.30
CA LEU A 67 5.60 19.01 8.68
C LEU A 67 5.03 17.58 8.81
N PHE A 68 4.05 17.22 7.98
CA PHE A 68 3.45 15.89 7.99
C PHE A 68 4.49 14.81 7.69
N ASN A 69 5.33 15.04 6.69
CA ASN A 69 6.38 14.10 6.32
C ASN A 69 7.41 13.90 7.44
N TYR A 70 7.86 14.96 8.12
CA TYR A 70 8.74 14.82 9.28
C TYR A 70 8.07 14.08 10.44
N LEU A 71 6.78 14.30 10.69
CA LEU A 71 6.03 13.55 11.71
C LEU A 71 5.95 12.07 11.36
N LEU A 72 5.64 11.74 10.10
CA LEU A 72 5.60 10.37 9.59
C LEU A 72 6.93 9.66 9.81
N TRP A 73 8.04 10.29 9.39
CA TRP A 73 9.38 9.75 9.54
C TRP A 73 9.81 9.60 10.99
N TRP A 74 9.51 10.57 11.84
CA TRP A 74 9.79 10.49 13.27
C TRP A 74 9.03 9.33 13.93
N VAL A 75 7.72 9.18 13.65
CA VAL A 75 6.92 8.06 14.17
C VAL A 75 7.46 6.72 13.66
N ALA A 76 7.75 6.60 12.35
CA ALA A 76 8.29 5.38 11.77
C ALA A 76 9.65 4.97 12.40
N TYR A 77 10.55 5.94 12.62
CA TYR A 77 11.86 5.67 13.21
C TYR A 77 11.75 5.21 14.68
N ASN A 78 10.77 5.73 15.43
CA ASN A 78 10.49 5.27 16.79
C ASN A 78 9.88 3.86 16.80
N GLU A 79 9.00 3.54 15.85
CA GLU A 79 8.48 2.17 15.70
C GLU A 79 9.62 1.18 15.45
N GLN A 80 10.53 1.52 14.55
CA GLN A 80 11.66 0.65 14.23
C GLN A 80 12.55 0.41 15.46
N LYS A 81 12.87 1.45 16.23
CA LYS A 81 13.62 1.32 17.50
C LYS A 81 12.92 0.40 18.51
N ASN A 82 11.59 0.53 18.63
CA ASN A 82 10.80 -0.29 19.54
C ASN A 82 10.77 -1.77 19.13
N ILE A 83 10.81 -2.06 17.84
CA ILE A 83 10.90 -3.43 17.31
C ILE A 83 12.27 -4.05 17.63
N PHE A 84 13.37 -3.33 17.39
CA PHE A 84 14.72 -3.81 17.71
C PHE A 84 14.91 -4.06 19.22
N LEU A 85 14.39 -3.18 20.07
CA LEU A 85 14.45 -3.36 21.53
C LEU A 85 13.67 -4.61 21.98
N ARG A 86 12.54 -4.92 21.35
CA ARG A 86 11.77 -6.14 21.66
C ARG A 86 12.48 -7.42 21.21
N ASP A 87 13.13 -7.41 20.06
CA ASP A 87 13.89 -8.56 19.54
C ASP A 87 15.20 -8.84 20.29
N GLU A 88 15.82 -7.83 20.91
CA GLU A 88 16.95 -8.06 21.82
C GLU A 88 16.48 -8.61 23.18
N THR A 89 15.35 -8.13 23.70
CA THR A 89 14.77 -8.65 24.96
C THR A 89 14.20 -10.06 24.85
N SER A 90 13.86 -10.54 23.65
CA SER A 90 13.40 -11.92 23.44
C SER A 90 14.55 -12.95 23.47
N LYS A 91 15.81 -12.50 23.48
CA LYS A 91 17.01 -13.36 23.63
C LYS A 91 17.67 -13.30 25.01
N VAL A 92 17.22 -12.41 25.90
CA VAL A 92 17.74 -12.31 27.27
C VAL A 92 16.58 -12.07 28.22
N GLU A 93 15.96 -13.16 28.67
CA GLU A 93 15.11 -13.12 29.85
C GLU A 93 15.97 -12.95 31.11
N ILE A 94 15.49 -12.06 31.99
CA ILE A 94 15.89 -11.84 33.39
C ILE A 94 17.14 -10.97 33.59
N ASN A 95 16.95 -9.65 33.64
CA ASN A 95 17.23 -8.94 34.89
C ASN A 95 16.57 -7.55 34.98
N GLU A 96 16.25 -7.19 36.21
CA GLU A 96 15.38 -6.11 36.64
C GLU A 96 15.84 -4.68 36.27
N LYS A 97 14.83 -3.80 36.14
CA LYS A 97 14.83 -2.38 36.54
C LYS A 97 16.05 -1.54 36.13
N LYS A 98 15.98 -0.98 34.92
CA LYS A 98 16.34 0.44 34.65
C LYS A 98 15.43 1.03 33.57
N GLN A 99 14.16 1.22 33.91
CA GLN A 99 13.32 2.24 33.26
C GLN A 99 13.89 3.59 33.70
N SER A 100 14.78 4.15 32.89
CA SER A 100 15.55 5.37 33.18
C SER A 100 15.18 6.45 32.17
N GLU A 101 14.47 7.47 32.67
CA GLU A 101 14.45 8.87 32.22
C GLU A 101 13.87 9.26 30.84
N ASN A 102 13.54 8.33 29.93
CA ASN A 102 12.96 8.68 28.62
C ASN A 102 11.41 8.62 28.53
N ASP A 103 10.72 8.04 29.53
CA ASP A 103 9.26 7.86 29.48
C ASP A 103 8.47 9.18 29.70
N ASP A 104 9.04 10.20 30.35
CA ASP A 104 8.32 11.46 30.62
C ASP A 104 8.18 12.38 29.39
N LEU A 105 9.01 12.22 28.34
CA LEU A 105 8.87 12.93 27.06
C LEU A 105 7.76 12.36 26.17
N PHE A 106 7.28 11.14 26.46
CA PHE A 106 6.28 10.42 25.67
C PHE A 106 4.83 10.75 26.03
N MET A 107 4.56 11.33 27.20
CA MET A 107 3.19 11.50 27.72
C MET A 107 2.40 12.70 27.16
N GLY A 108 2.87 13.40 26.12
CA GLY A 108 2.18 14.59 25.60
C GLY A 108 2.26 14.86 24.10
N TRP A 109 3.05 14.07 23.34
CA TRP A 109 3.25 14.34 21.92
C TRP A 109 1.97 14.10 21.09
N GLU A 110 1.17 13.09 21.43
CA GLU A 110 -0.06 12.75 20.71
C GLU A 110 -1.04 13.91 20.70
N LYS A 111 -1.14 14.66 21.80
CA LYS A 111 -2.04 15.82 21.91
C LYS A 111 -1.62 16.93 20.94
N SER A 112 -0.32 17.23 20.87
CA SER A 112 0.21 18.25 19.98
C SER A 112 0.16 17.80 18.51
N VAL A 113 0.50 16.54 18.22
CA VAL A 113 0.33 15.98 16.87
C VAL A 113 -1.13 16.01 16.44
N ARG A 114 -2.06 15.58 17.30
CA ARG A 114 -3.50 15.62 17.00
C ARG A 114 -3.95 17.04 16.64
N SER A 115 -3.60 18.01 17.47
CA SER A 115 -3.93 19.43 17.24
C SER A 115 -3.38 19.96 15.92
N ILE A 116 -2.12 19.60 15.58
CA ILE A 116 -1.51 19.92 14.29
C ILE A 116 -2.27 19.26 13.14
N LEU A 117 -2.60 17.98 13.26
CA LEU A 117 -3.30 17.21 12.23
C LEU A 117 -4.73 17.75 11.99
N THR A 118 -5.46 18.11 13.04
CA THR A 118 -6.77 18.76 12.94
C THR A 118 -6.67 20.10 12.20
N ALA A 119 -5.59 20.86 12.42
CA ALA A 119 -5.36 22.10 11.69
C ALA A 119 -5.01 21.87 10.21
N ILE A 120 -4.21 20.84 9.91
CA ILE A 120 -3.97 20.39 8.52
C ILE A 120 -5.30 20.02 7.86
N GLN A 121 -6.16 19.26 8.54
CA GLN A 121 -7.47 18.88 8.00
C GLN A 121 -8.36 20.09 7.70
N ALA A 122 -8.25 21.17 8.48
CA ALA A 122 -9.04 22.37 8.30
C ALA A 122 -8.52 23.32 7.21
N ASP A 123 -7.19 23.45 7.02
CA ASP A 123 -6.58 24.38 6.06
C ASP A 123 -6.18 23.70 4.74
N ASN A 124 -5.67 22.46 4.79
CA ASN A 124 -5.29 21.68 3.62
C ASN A 124 -5.56 20.16 3.79
N PRO A 125 -6.83 19.71 3.65
CA PRO A 125 -7.20 18.31 3.84
C PRO A 125 -6.59 17.36 2.81
N SER A 126 -6.17 17.86 1.64
CA SER A 126 -5.60 17.04 0.56
C SER A 126 -4.40 16.20 1.00
N ILE A 127 -3.57 16.73 1.90
CA ILE A 127 -2.40 16.04 2.47
C ILE A 127 -2.82 14.76 3.20
N LEU A 128 -3.92 14.81 3.95
CA LEU A 128 -4.42 13.67 4.71
C LEU A 128 -5.13 12.66 3.80
N ASP A 129 -5.80 13.12 2.75
CA ASP A 129 -6.41 12.25 1.75
C ASP A 129 -5.36 11.50 0.93
N GLU A 130 -4.28 12.18 0.53
CA GLU A 130 -3.11 11.56 -0.08
C GLU A 130 -2.45 10.55 0.87
N ALA A 131 -2.28 10.90 2.15
CA ALA A 131 -1.74 10.00 3.16
C ALA A 131 -2.60 8.72 3.34
N ARG A 132 -3.93 8.84 3.35
CA ARG A 132 -4.85 7.69 3.38
C ARG A 132 -4.72 6.83 2.13
N SER A 133 -4.60 7.46 0.95
CA SER A 133 -4.39 6.75 -0.31
C SER A 133 -3.09 5.93 -0.28
N VAL A 134 -1.98 6.52 0.18
CA VAL A 134 -0.69 5.83 0.33
C VAL A 134 -0.77 4.68 1.33
N GLN A 135 -1.42 4.89 2.49
CA GLN A 135 -1.64 3.84 3.49
C GLN A 135 -2.44 2.66 2.92
N LEU A 136 -3.49 2.93 2.14
CA LEU A 136 -4.27 1.89 1.48
C LEU A 136 -3.40 1.09 0.50
N CYS A 137 -2.59 1.78 -0.32
CA CYS A 137 -1.64 1.12 -1.21
C CYS A 137 -0.62 0.25 -0.46
N PHE A 138 -0.15 0.67 0.72
CA PHE A 138 0.72 -0.15 1.57
C PHE A 138 0.00 -1.41 2.07
N THR A 139 -1.23 -1.26 2.54
CA THR A 139 -2.04 -2.39 3.05
C THR A 139 -2.29 -3.41 1.95
N ASP A 140 -2.73 -2.96 0.77
CA ASP A 140 -2.97 -3.82 -0.39
C ASP A 140 -1.70 -4.54 -0.85
N SER A 141 -0.56 -3.83 -0.85
CA SER A 141 0.74 -4.40 -1.26
C SER A 141 1.25 -5.45 -0.27
N LEU A 142 1.03 -5.24 1.03
CA LEU A 142 1.40 -6.21 2.07
C LEU A 142 0.53 -7.46 2.03
N GLU A 143 -0.78 -7.32 1.78
CA GLU A 143 -1.67 -8.46 1.59
C GLU A 143 -1.26 -9.28 0.36
N ALA A 144 -0.88 -8.61 -0.73
CA ALA A 144 -0.40 -9.26 -1.93
C ALA A 144 0.88 -10.07 -1.67
N LEU A 145 1.89 -9.50 -1.00
CA LEU A 145 3.14 -10.18 -0.63
C LEU A 145 2.90 -11.54 0.07
N GLY A 146 1.93 -11.61 0.99
CA GLY A 146 1.60 -12.83 1.74
C GLY A 146 1.04 -13.96 0.87
N CYS A 147 0.57 -13.68 -0.35
CA CYS A 147 -0.12 -14.64 -1.21
C CYS A 147 0.79 -15.33 -2.25
N HIS A 148 2.12 -15.13 -2.23
CA HIS A 148 2.94 -15.26 -3.44
C HIS A 148 4.11 -16.26 -3.42
N GLY A 149 4.23 -17.13 -2.41
CA GLY A 149 5.19 -18.25 -2.49
C GLY A 149 4.66 -19.43 -3.31
N LEU A 150 3.40 -19.79 -3.06
CA LEU A 150 2.88 -21.12 -3.35
C LEU A 150 1.53 -21.06 -4.06
N ILE A 151 1.33 -21.96 -5.02
CA ILE A 151 0.09 -22.13 -5.76
C ILE A 151 -0.53 -23.44 -5.32
N ASN A 152 -1.83 -23.40 -5.04
CA ASN A 152 -2.59 -24.60 -4.70
C ASN A 152 -2.81 -25.43 -5.97
N CYS A 153 -2.08 -26.54 -6.08
CA CYS A 153 -2.29 -27.56 -7.08
C CYS A 153 -2.99 -28.78 -6.45
N SER A 154 -3.53 -29.69 -7.26
CA SER A 154 -4.23 -30.88 -6.77
C SER A 154 -3.39 -31.79 -5.85
N GLY A 155 -2.06 -31.63 -5.82
CA GLY A 155 -1.13 -32.34 -4.93
C GLY A 155 -0.59 -31.50 -3.76
N GLY A 156 -1.11 -30.29 -3.53
CA GLY A 156 -0.64 -29.37 -2.49
C GLY A 156 -0.06 -28.08 -3.04
N LEU A 157 0.66 -27.36 -2.16
CA LEU A 157 1.27 -26.07 -2.45
C LEU A 157 2.60 -26.23 -3.19
N VAL A 158 2.73 -25.63 -4.38
CA VAL A 158 3.92 -25.74 -5.24
C VAL A 158 4.40 -24.34 -5.66
N GLY A 159 5.70 -24.16 -5.85
CA GLY A 159 6.26 -22.91 -6.38
C GLY A 159 5.69 -22.55 -7.76
N LEU A 160 5.49 -21.26 -8.04
CA LEU A 160 4.89 -20.82 -9.31
C LEU A 160 5.69 -21.29 -10.54
N LEU A 161 7.02 -21.22 -10.47
CA LEU A 161 7.88 -21.67 -11.57
C LEU A 161 7.69 -23.16 -11.83
N ASP A 162 7.68 -23.98 -10.79
CA ASP A 162 7.49 -25.43 -10.89
C ASP A 162 6.10 -25.76 -11.45
N ALA A 163 5.06 -25.04 -11.02
CA ALA A 163 3.70 -25.19 -11.54
C ALA A 163 3.60 -24.85 -13.04
N VAL A 164 4.29 -23.79 -13.47
CA VAL A 164 4.40 -23.41 -14.89
C VAL A 164 5.13 -24.48 -15.68
N CYS A 165 6.31 -24.90 -15.24
CA CYS A 165 7.09 -25.94 -15.91
C CYS A 165 6.31 -27.25 -16.05
N PHE A 166 5.62 -27.66 -14.98
CA PHE A 166 4.78 -28.86 -14.97
C PHE A 166 3.62 -28.77 -15.96
N GLU A 167 2.85 -27.67 -15.94
CA GLU A 167 1.72 -27.52 -16.86
C GLU A 167 2.18 -27.37 -18.32
N MET A 168 3.33 -26.72 -18.57
CA MET A 168 3.92 -26.64 -19.92
C MET A 168 4.31 -28.02 -20.44
N ALA A 169 4.94 -28.87 -19.61
CA ALA A 169 5.29 -30.23 -19.98
C ALA A 169 4.04 -31.07 -20.28
N ASN A 170 3.00 -30.95 -19.45
CA ASN A 170 1.71 -31.59 -19.69
C ASN A 170 1.05 -31.13 -20.99
N HIS A 171 1.09 -29.82 -21.26
CA HIS A 171 0.55 -29.27 -22.49
C HIS A 171 1.31 -29.79 -23.72
N GLN A 172 2.65 -29.81 -23.66
CA GLN A 172 3.48 -30.36 -24.73
C GLN A 172 3.16 -31.84 -24.99
N LYS A 173 2.95 -32.65 -23.93
CA LYS A 173 2.53 -34.04 -24.07
C LYS A 173 1.18 -34.16 -24.79
N LYS A 174 0.18 -33.37 -24.38
CA LYS A 174 -1.14 -33.31 -25.05
C LYS A 174 -1.02 -32.91 -26.52
N LEU A 175 -0.17 -31.93 -26.85
CA LEU A 175 0.07 -31.52 -28.24
C LEU A 175 0.69 -32.65 -29.09
N LYS A 176 1.64 -33.41 -28.53
CA LYS A 176 2.20 -34.59 -29.19
C LYS A 176 1.13 -35.64 -29.47
N GLU A 177 0.29 -35.95 -28.50
CA GLU A 177 -0.83 -36.90 -28.66
C GLU A 177 -1.84 -36.44 -29.72
N ILE A 178 -2.16 -35.15 -29.77
CA ILE A 178 -3.05 -34.58 -30.79
C ILE A 178 -2.40 -34.64 -32.18
N ALA A 179 -1.11 -34.31 -32.29
CA ALA A 179 -0.37 -34.41 -33.55
C ALA A 179 -0.33 -35.86 -34.07
N GLU A 180 -0.20 -36.85 -33.18
CA GLU A 180 -0.27 -38.26 -33.54
C GLU A 180 -1.67 -38.66 -34.03
N LYS A 181 -2.75 -38.21 -33.36
CA LYS A 181 -4.13 -38.41 -33.84
C LYS A 181 -4.37 -37.81 -35.22
N LEU A 182 -3.86 -36.60 -35.48
CA LEU A 182 -3.93 -35.96 -36.80
C LEU A 182 -3.17 -36.77 -37.87
N ARG A 183 -2.00 -37.33 -37.53
CA ARG A 183 -1.25 -38.21 -38.45
C ARG A 183 -1.99 -39.51 -38.74
N ASN A 184 -2.66 -40.09 -37.75
CA ASN A 184 -3.43 -41.32 -37.93
C ASN A 184 -4.65 -41.07 -38.83
N MET A 185 -5.32 -39.92 -38.72
CA MET A 185 -6.39 -39.52 -39.66
C MET A 185 -5.90 -39.37 -41.10
N ARG A 186 -4.63 -38.98 -41.31
CA ARG A 186 -4.03 -38.91 -42.65
C ARG A 186 -3.81 -40.31 -43.27
N ASN A 187 -3.66 -41.34 -42.45
CA ASN A 187 -3.36 -42.69 -42.89
C ASN A 187 -4.62 -43.51 -43.24
N ASP A 188 -5.81 -42.99 -42.97
CA ASP A 188 -7.05 -43.54 -43.52
C ASP A 188 -7.08 -43.28 -45.03
N LYS A 189 -6.82 -44.36 -45.77
CA LYS A 189 -6.53 -44.40 -47.20
C LYS A 189 -7.69 -43.86 -48.07
N HIS A 190 -7.70 -42.55 -48.31
CA HIS A 190 -8.22 -41.99 -49.55
C HIS A 190 -7.34 -40.83 -50.04
N GLN A 191 -6.45 -41.17 -50.98
CA GLN A 191 -5.88 -40.33 -52.04
C GLN A 191 -5.82 -38.80 -51.80
N PHE A 192 -4.84 -38.33 -51.03
CA PHE A 192 -4.39 -36.94 -51.15
C PHE A 192 -3.14 -36.91 -52.04
N ARG A 193 -3.35 -36.87 -53.37
CA ARG A 193 -2.31 -36.48 -54.34
C ARG A 193 -2.05 -34.97 -54.22
N ILE A 194 -0.83 -34.57 -54.57
CA ILE A 194 -0.33 -33.19 -54.60
C ILE A 194 -1.36 -32.27 -55.31
N PRO A 195 -1.68 -31.08 -54.77
CA PRO A 195 -2.66 -30.20 -55.40
C PRO A 195 -2.21 -29.77 -56.79
N SER A 196 -2.91 -30.24 -57.82
CA SER A 196 -2.82 -29.71 -59.20
C SER A 196 -4.09 -28.97 -59.57
N SER A 197 -4.12 -28.30 -60.72
CA SER A 197 -5.33 -27.70 -61.31
C SER A 197 -6.49 -28.70 -61.45
N GLU A 198 -6.20 -29.99 -61.62
CA GLU A 198 -7.19 -31.08 -61.63
C GLU A 198 -7.74 -31.42 -60.23
N SER A 199 -7.06 -31.03 -59.15
CA SER A 199 -7.57 -31.21 -57.78
C SER A 199 -8.71 -30.25 -57.47
N HIS A 200 -8.70 -29.06 -58.08
CA HIS A 200 -9.79 -28.08 -57.98
C HIS A 200 -11.04 -28.58 -58.73
N HIS A 201 -10.89 -29.07 -59.97
CA HIS A 201 -11.99 -29.68 -60.72
C HIS A 201 -12.59 -30.92 -60.03
N ARG A 202 -11.76 -31.77 -59.41
CA ARG A 202 -12.23 -32.89 -58.58
C ARG A 202 -13.00 -32.45 -57.33
N HIS A 203 -12.55 -31.37 -56.68
CA HIS A 203 -13.22 -30.83 -55.51
C HIS A 203 -14.59 -30.22 -55.83
N VAL A 204 -14.73 -29.53 -56.97
CA VAL A 204 -15.99 -28.93 -57.42
C VAL A 204 -16.99 -30.01 -57.87
N ASN A 205 -16.52 -31.14 -58.41
CA ASN A 205 -17.35 -32.28 -58.83
C ASN A 205 -17.44 -33.41 -57.77
N SER A 206 -17.45 -33.06 -56.49
CA SER A 206 -17.54 -34.05 -55.40
C SER A 206 -18.95 -34.63 -55.28
N HIS A 207 -19.04 -35.95 -55.05
CA HIS A 207 -20.32 -36.59 -54.73
C HIS A 207 -20.78 -36.20 -53.31
N LEU A 208 -22.09 -36.22 -53.06
CA LEU A 208 -22.67 -35.84 -51.76
C LEU A 208 -22.06 -36.64 -50.59
N SER A 209 -21.78 -37.93 -50.77
CA SER A 209 -21.10 -38.77 -49.78
C SER A 209 -19.69 -38.29 -49.42
N GLN A 210 -18.93 -37.79 -50.40
CA GLN A 210 -17.60 -37.22 -50.21
C GLN A 210 -17.68 -35.88 -49.47
N ILE A 211 -18.72 -35.08 -49.72
CA ILE A 211 -18.97 -33.82 -48.99
C ILE A 211 -19.28 -34.11 -47.52
N TYR A 212 -20.15 -35.09 -47.21
CA TYR A 212 -20.43 -35.50 -45.83
C TYR A 212 -19.18 -36.00 -45.11
N HIS A 213 -18.35 -36.81 -45.78
CA HIS A 213 -17.08 -37.27 -45.23
C HIS A 213 -16.12 -36.11 -44.92
N ARG A 214 -15.97 -35.14 -45.84
CA ARG A 214 -15.14 -33.95 -45.62
C ARG A 214 -15.64 -33.10 -44.45
N ILE A 215 -16.95 -32.90 -44.33
CA ILE A 215 -17.54 -32.18 -43.18
C ILE A 215 -17.22 -32.90 -41.87
N SER A 216 -17.34 -34.23 -41.85
CA SER A 216 -16.99 -35.05 -40.68
C SER A 216 -15.52 -34.89 -40.29
N MET A 217 -14.60 -35.03 -41.26
CA MET A 217 -13.16 -34.86 -41.04
C MET A 217 -12.81 -33.44 -40.57
N ASN A 218 -13.36 -32.41 -41.20
CA ASN A 218 -13.12 -31.02 -40.79
C ASN A 218 -13.65 -30.73 -39.38
N LYS A 219 -14.79 -31.30 -38.98
CA LYS A 219 -15.29 -31.21 -37.60
C LYS A 219 -14.31 -31.86 -36.62
N GLN A 220 -13.82 -33.06 -36.91
CA GLN A 220 -12.85 -33.75 -36.05
C GLN A 220 -11.54 -32.97 -35.92
N ILE A 221 -11.00 -32.45 -37.03
CA ILE A 221 -9.80 -31.59 -37.02
C ILE A 221 -10.04 -30.35 -36.16
N ARG A 222 -11.17 -29.64 -36.38
CA ARG A 222 -11.53 -28.46 -35.61
C ARG A 222 -11.61 -28.75 -34.11
N ASP A 223 -12.29 -29.83 -33.72
CA ASP A 223 -12.51 -30.16 -32.31
C ASP A 223 -11.18 -30.57 -31.62
N LEU A 224 -10.26 -31.22 -32.34
CA LEU A 224 -8.90 -31.49 -31.86
C LEU A 224 -8.07 -30.20 -31.72
N LEU A 225 -8.16 -29.29 -32.69
CA LEU A 225 -7.45 -28.01 -32.65
C LEU A 225 -7.93 -27.13 -31.48
N ILE A 226 -9.24 -27.04 -31.25
CA ILE A 226 -9.80 -26.26 -30.12
C ILE A 226 -9.23 -26.76 -28.78
N LYS A 227 -9.20 -28.08 -28.57
CA LYS A 227 -8.61 -28.70 -27.35
C LYS A 227 -7.11 -28.45 -27.21
N SER A 228 -6.40 -28.23 -28.32
CA SER A 228 -4.96 -28.00 -28.34
C SER A 228 -4.58 -26.54 -28.10
N LEU A 229 -5.37 -25.58 -28.59
CA LEU A 229 -5.02 -24.16 -28.58
C LEU A 229 -5.43 -23.45 -27.27
N THR A 230 -6.28 -24.08 -26.47
CA THR A 230 -6.79 -23.50 -25.23
C THR A 230 -6.28 -24.29 -24.01
N ASN A 231 -5.22 -23.78 -23.37
CA ASN A 231 -4.83 -24.27 -22.04
C ASN A 231 -5.23 -23.25 -20.98
N VAL A 232 -6.37 -23.50 -20.34
CA VAL A 232 -6.92 -22.64 -19.27
C VAL A 232 -5.98 -22.55 -18.07
N ASN A 233 -5.27 -23.64 -17.72
CA ASN A 233 -4.35 -23.67 -16.59
C ASN A 233 -3.14 -22.78 -16.84
N LEU A 234 -2.51 -22.87 -18.02
CA LEU A 234 -1.41 -21.98 -18.39
C LEU A 234 -1.85 -20.52 -18.42
N ASN A 235 -3.07 -20.25 -18.91
CA ASN A 235 -3.61 -18.89 -18.93
C ASN A 235 -3.85 -18.35 -17.51
N ASN A 236 -4.33 -19.18 -16.59
CA ASN A 236 -4.47 -18.83 -15.17
C ASN A 236 -3.11 -18.57 -14.51
N LEU A 237 -2.11 -19.42 -14.78
CA LEU A 237 -0.75 -19.23 -14.27
C LEU A 237 -0.14 -17.94 -14.81
N LEU A 238 -0.34 -17.61 -16.09
CA LEU A 238 0.10 -16.35 -16.69
C LEU A 238 -0.54 -15.14 -15.99
N ARG A 239 -1.84 -15.20 -15.67
CA ARG A 239 -2.51 -14.14 -14.89
C ARG A 239 -1.91 -13.98 -13.51
N ILE A 240 -1.54 -15.08 -12.84
CA ILE A 240 -0.86 -15.03 -11.53
C ILE A 240 0.53 -14.38 -11.68
N VAL A 241 1.32 -14.77 -12.69
CA VAL A 241 2.63 -14.16 -12.97
C VAL A 241 2.50 -12.66 -13.20
N HIS A 242 1.57 -12.22 -14.05
CA HIS A 242 1.33 -10.80 -14.30
C HIS A 242 0.95 -10.04 -13.03
N ARG A 243 0.04 -10.59 -12.22
CA ARG A 243 -0.36 -9.96 -10.97
C ARG A 243 0.84 -9.80 -10.04
N ARG A 244 1.67 -10.83 -9.87
CA ARG A 244 2.88 -10.76 -9.03
C ARG A 244 3.87 -9.71 -9.52
N LEU A 245 4.12 -9.67 -10.83
CA LEU A 245 5.00 -8.67 -11.42
C LEU A 245 4.53 -7.24 -11.10
N ILE A 246 3.23 -6.98 -11.23
CA ILE A 246 2.64 -5.68 -10.89
C ILE A 246 2.83 -5.38 -9.40
N CYS A 247 2.51 -6.34 -8.52
CA CYS A 247 2.67 -6.17 -7.07
C CYS A 247 4.12 -5.86 -6.68
N ASP A 248 5.10 -6.58 -7.22
CA ASP A 248 6.52 -6.35 -6.94
C ASP A 248 6.99 -4.99 -7.48
N GLN A 249 6.52 -4.58 -8.66
CA GLN A 249 6.80 -3.25 -9.21
C GLN A 249 6.23 -2.14 -8.34
N THR A 250 4.98 -2.26 -7.91
CA THR A 250 4.33 -1.32 -6.99
C THR A 250 5.09 -1.24 -5.67
N LEU A 251 5.55 -2.37 -5.12
CA LEU A 251 6.36 -2.41 -3.91
C LEU A 251 7.64 -1.57 -4.03
N ILE A 252 8.34 -1.70 -5.17
CA ILE A 252 9.55 -0.94 -5.48
C ILE A 252 9.24 0.55 -5.61
N GLU A 253 8.15 0.91 -6.27
CA GLU A 253 7.72 2.31 -6.42
C GLU A 253 7.38 2.94 -5.07
N LEU A 254 6.65 2.24 -4.22
CA LEU A 254 6.32 2.64 -2.86
C LEU A 254 7.58 2.83 -1.99
N TYR A 255 8.52 1.88 -2.07
CA TYR A 255 9.81 2.02 -1.39
C TYR A 255 10.59 3.25 -1.88
N LYS A 256 10.66 3.49 -3.20
CA LYS A 256 11.33 4.67 -3.76
C LYS A 256 10.65 5.96 -3.34
N LEU A 257 9.32 5.98 -3.29
CA LEU A 257 8.56 7.13 -2.82
C LEU A 257 8.93 7.49 -1.38
N LEU A 258 9.03 6.48 -0.50
CA LEU A 258 9.53 6.68 0.87
C LEU A 258 10.98 7.16 0.85
N ALA A 259 11.90 6.44 0.23
CA ALA A 259 13.32 6.79 0.23
C ALA A 259 13.58 8.23 -0.27
N ASN A 260 12.84 8.68 -1.28
CA ASN A 260 12.93 10.03 -1.83
C ASN A 260 12.21 11.10 -0.98
N SER A 261 11.25 10.71 -0.14
CA SER A 261 10.58 11.62 0.78
C SER A 261 11.34 11.80 2.10
N ALA A 262 12.45 11.09 2.32
CA ALA A 262 13.19 11.18 3.56
C ALA A 262 13.67 12.62 3.88
N PRO A 263 13.34 13.16 5.07
CA PRO A 263 13.95 14.40 5.53
C PRO A 263 15.46 14.26 5.74
N THR A 264 16.17 15.38 5.78
CA THR A 264 17.65 15.42 5.69
C THR A 264 18.36 14.64 6.80
N ASP A 265 17.74 14.56 7.98
CA ASP A 265 18.26 13.86 9.16
C ASP A 265 17.80 12.40 9.25
N TYR A 266 16.99 11.93 8.30
CA TYR A 266 16.45 10.59 8.25
C TYR A 266 16.92 9.87 6.99
N MET A 267 17.18 8.58 7.12
CA MET A 267 17.47 7.71 5.99
C MET A 267 17.10 6.27 6.34
N ILE A 268 16.82 5.48 5.31
CA ILE A 268 16.79 4.02 5.43
C ILE A 268 18.25 3.56 5.46
N ALA A 269 18.74 3.16 6.64
CA ALA A 269 20.16 2.92 6.86
C ALA A 269 20.72 1.67 6.15
N GLU A 270 19.86 0.69 5.88
CA GLU A 270 20.24 -0.57 5.24
C GLU A 270 20.43 -0.38 3.73
N ALA A 271 21.58 -0.82 3.21
CA ALA A 271 21.87 -0.77 1.77
C ALA A 271 21.01 -1.76 0.95
N ASP A 272 20.55 -2.84 1.59
CA ASP A 272 19.64 -3.85 1.02
C ASP A 272 18.54 -4.16 2.05
N PRO A 273 17.54 -3.27 2.19
CA PRO A 273 16.53 -3.39 3.24
C PRO A 273 15.52 -4.48 2.92
N ILE A 274 14.98 -5.12 3.97
CA ILE A 274 13.79 -5.95 3.84
C ILE A 274 12.60 -5.02 3.56
N VAL A 275 12.24 -4.87 2.28
CA VAL A 275 11.23 -3.90 1.81
C VAL A 275 9.89 -4.07 2.54
N ALA A 276 9.47 -5.31 2.80
CA ALA A 276 8.25 -5.59 3.56
C ALA A 276 8.29 -4.98 4.97
N THR A 277 9.42 -5.08 5.68
CA THR A 277 9.60 -4.50 7.01
C THR A 277 9.52 -2.97 6.97
N VAL A 278 10.15 -2.35 5.96
CA VAL A 278 10.07 -0.90 5.75
C VAL A 278 8.61 -0.49 5.53
N ILE A 279 7.89 -1.14 4.61
CA ILE A 279 6.50 -0.81 4.30
C ILE A 279 5.58 -1.05 5.50
N VAL A 280 5.75 -2.12 6.28
CA VAL A 280 4.98 -2.36 7.52
C VAL A 280 5.22 -1.24 8.53
N THR A 281 6.47 -0.81 8.70
CA THR A 281 6.83 0.27 9.63
C THR A 281 6.13 1.57 9.26
N PHE A 282 6.21 1.95 7.99
CA PHE A 282 5.54 3.17 7.51
C PHE A 282 4.02 3.02 7.48
N ASN A 283 3.46 1.85 7.15
CA ASN A 283 2.03 1.61 7.22
C ASN A 283 1.50 1.80 8.65
N THR A 284 2.26 1.33 9.64
CA THR A 284 1.95 1.52 11.06
C THR A 284 2.06 2.99 11.45
N ALA A 285 3.07 3.71 10.98
CA ALA A 285 3.23 5.14 11.23
C ALA A 285 2.08 5.98 10.62
N TYR A 286 1.70 5.70 9.37
CA TYR A 286 0.52 6.27 8.73
C TYR A 286 -0.74 5.98 9.54
N HIS A 287 -0.94 4.73 9.95
CA HIS A 287 -2.09 4.32 10.75
C HIS A 287 -2.18 5.09 12.07
N LYS A 288 -1.07 5.18 12.83
CA LYS A 288 -1.02 5.91 14.10
C LYS A 288 -1.31 7.39 13.94
N LEU A 289 -0.78 8.03 12.89
CA LEU A 289 -1.05 9.45 12.65
C LEU A 289 -2.51 9.69 12.26
N LEU A 290 -3.04 8.88 11.33
CA LEU A 290 -4.40 9.06 10.83
C LEU A 290 -5.46 8.71 11.89
N SER A 291 -5.22 7.71 12.73
CA SER A 291 -6.15 7.33 13.80
C SER A 291 -6.37 8.46 14.83
N LEU A 292 -5.36 9.30 15.06
CA LEU A 292 -5.47 10.45 15.97
C LEU A 292 -6.54 11.46 15.54
N ILE A 293 -6.90 11.49 14.26
CA ILE A 293 -7.95 12.35 13.69
C ILE A 293 -9.29 11.62 13.68
N ASP A 294 -9.28 10.35 13.26
CA ASP A 294 -10.52 9.58 13.07
C ASP A 294 -11.21 9.23 14.40
N ASP A 295 -10.46 9.11 15.50
CA ASP A 295 -11.01 8.91 16.86
C ASP A 295 -11.94 10.06 17.31
N GLU A 296 -11.71 11.28 16.82
CA GLU A 296 -12.55 12.44 17.13
C GLU A 296 -13.91 12.37 16.42
N PHE A 297 -13.97 11.78 15.22
CA PHE A 297 -15.21 11.56 14.47
C PHE A 297 -16.12 10.54 15.14
N ASN A 298 -15.56 9.46 15.69
CA ASN A 298 -16.32 8.44 16.40
C ASN A 298 -16.71 8.89 17.81
N SER A 299 -15.84 9.61 18.51
CA SER A 299 -16.15 10.12 19.85
C SER A 299 -17.16 11.27 19.82
N ASN A 300 -17.13 12.15 18.80
CA ASN A 300 -18.15 13.20 18.62
C ASN A 300 -19.49 12.68 18.06
N ARG A 301 -19.51 11.60 17.27
CA ARG A 301 -20.77 10.94 16.90
C ARG A 301 -21.45 10.27 18.10
N ASN A 302 -20.67 9.62 18.95
CA ASN A 302 -21.21 8.93 20.13
C ASN A 302 -21.66 9.91 21.22
N SER A 303 -20.99 11.05 21.40
CA SER A 303 -21.43 12.11 22.33
C SER A 303 -22.67 12.87 21.81
N SER A 304 -22.79 13.06 20.49
CA SER A 304 -23.97 13.67 19.86
C SER A 304 -25.21 12.77 19.95
N ASN A 305 -25.04 11.46 19.80
CA ASN A 305 -26.13 10.49 20.02
C ASN A 305 -26.47 10.37 21.52
N SER A 306 -25.48 10.43 22.41
CA SER A 306 -25.69 10.42 23.87
C SER A 306 -26.49 11.63 24.38
N MET A 307 -26.32 12.82 23.79
CA MET A 307 -27.14 13.99 24.14
C MET A 307 -28.54 13.97 23.52
N ALA A 308 -28.70 13.35 22.35
CA ALA A 308 -30.02 13.19 21.72
C ALA A 308 -30.90 12.18 22.51
N ASP A 309 -30.31 11.15 23.10
CA ASP A 309 -31.03 10.16 23.91
C ASP A 309 -31.35 10.65 25.33
N GLN A 310 -30.54 11.54 25.92
CA GLN A 310 -30.89 12.18 27.21
C GLN A 310 -32.03 13.19 27.09
N LYS A 311 -32.20 13.83 25.93
CA LYS A 311 -33.29 14.80 25.72
C LYS A 311 -34.66 14.13 25.53
N LYS A 312 -34.71 12.92 24.96
CA LYS A 312 -35.95 12.13 24.87
C LYS A 312 -36.42 11.55 26.20
N HIS A 313 -35.54 11.47 27.20
CA HIS A 313 -35.89 10.87 28.49
C HIS A 313 -36.42 11.89 29.52
N MET A 314 -36.28 13.20 29.27
CA MET A 314 -36.81 14.27 30.13
C MET A 314 -38.12 14.89 29.63
N ASP A 315 -38.47 14.75 28.35
CA ASP A 315 -39.74 15.24 27.80
C ASP A 315 -40.90 14.21 27.90
N GLY A 316 -40.71 13.11 28.65
CA GLY A 316 -41.68 12.02 28.82
C GLY A 316 -42.20 11.83 30.24
N LEU A 317 -41.93 12.78 31.13
CA LEU A 317 -42.42 12.81 32.51
C LEU A 317 -43.09 14.15 32.80
N ASP A 318 -44.27 14.34 32.20
CA ASP A 318 -45.37 15.16 32.71
C ASP A 318 -46.69 14.55 32.25
#